data_AF-A0A0U3HKP9-F1
#
_entry.id   AF-A0A0U3HKP9-F1
#
_cell.length_a   1.000
_cell.length_b   1.000
_cell.length_c   1.000
_cell.angle_alpha   90.00
_cell.angle_beta   90.00
_cell.angle_gamma   90.00
#
_symmetry.space_group_name_H-M   'P 1'
#
loop_
_entity.id
_entity.type
_entity.pdbx_description
1 polymer ?
#
loop_
_entity_poly.entity_id
_entity_poly.type
_entity_poly.pdbx_seq_one_letter_code
_entity_poly.pdbx_strand_id
1 'polypeptide(L)'
;MKILGALISILFIVLAGAHLFVEKITVDAITIVLLVLASLPWLFPYLKSLELPGGIKVELKDALKKVENAVPEDKTTAPKYAGVNSSLAFVALRVEIEKTIRKYQSDLGHKSHSLSIRLQILANDNVISKPLSEALLEIVKLGNAAAHGQTIDSEEAELILMRSDSLLNKLEDSLKNA
;
A
#
# COMPACT_ATOMS: atom_id res chain seq x y z
N MET A 1 -20.70 -11.85 -13.10
CA MET A 1 -21.38 -11.90 -11.80
C MET A 1 -22.63 -12.78 -11.79
N LYS A 2 -23.67 -12.49 -12.59
CA LYS A 2 -24.97 -13.20 -12.47
C LYS A 2 -24.94 -14.65 -12.99
N ILE A 3 -24.16 -14.92 -14.04
CA ILE A 3 -24.20 -16.20 -14.77
C ILE A 3 -23.54 -17.34 -13.98
N LEU A 4 -22.39 -17.10 -13.33
CA LEU A 4 -21.69 -18.14 -12.58
C LEU A 4 -22.41 -18.51 -11.28
N GLY A 5 -22.88 -17.50 -10.54
CA GLY A 5 -23.73 -17.74 -9.37
C GLY A 5 -25.02 -18.47 -9.75
N ALA A 6 -25.64 -18.11 -10.89
CA ALA A 6 -26.80 -18.82 -11.40
C ALA A 6 -26.49 -20.28 -11.77
N LEU A 7 -25.36 -20.56 -12.41
CA LEU A 7 -24.96 -21.93 -12.77
C LEU A 7 -24.73 -22.81 -11.54
N ILE A 8 -24.07 -22.28 -10.50
CA ILE A 8 -23.84 -23.00 -9.25
C ILE A 8 -25.17 -23.24 -8.52
N SER A 9 -26.02 -22.22 -8.41
CA SER A 9 -27.34 -22.38 -7.78
C SER A 9 -28.21 -23.39 -8.53
N ILE A 10 -28.21 -23.35 -9.87
CA ILE A 10 -28.93 -24.31 -10.71
C ILE A 10 -28.38 -25.73 -10.48
N LEU A 11 -27.07 -25.90 -10.41
CA LEU A 11 -26.44 -27.20 -10.12
C LEU A 11 -26.92 -27.78 -8.78
N PHE A 12 -26.92 -26.98 -7.71
CA PHE A 12 -27.37 -27.42 -6.38
C PHE A 12 -28.88 -27.67 -6.32
N ILE A 13 -29.69 -26.91 -7.04
CA ILE A 13 -31.14 -27.14 -7.14
C ILE A 13 -31.43 -28.45 -7.90
N VAL A 14 -30.68 -28.73 -8.97
CA VAL A 14 -30.81 -29.98 -9.72
C VAL A 14 -30.36 -31.18 -8.89
N LEU A 15 -29.27 -31.06 -8.13
CA LEU A 15 -28.80 -32.11 -7.22
C LEU A 15 -29.80 -32.37 -6.08
N ALA A 16 -30.37 -31.32 -5.48
CA ALA A 16 -31.41 -31.44 -4.48
C ALA A 16 -32.68 -32.09 -5.05
N GLY A 17 -33.11 -31.69 -6.25
CA GLY A 17 -34.24 -32.29 -6.94
C GLY A 17 -34.01 -33.77 -7.28
N ALA A 18 -32.83 -34.11 -7.82
CA ALA A 18 -32.48 -35.49 -8.13
C ALA A 18 -32.47 -36.39 -6.87
N HIS A 19 -32.05 -35.86 -5.72
CA HIS A 19 -32.08 -36.58 -4.45
C HIS A 19 -33.52 -36.86 -3.96
N LEU A 20 -34.48 -35.97 -4.22
CA LEU A 20 -35.89 -36.17 -3.83
C LEU A 20 -36.58 -37.29 -4.63
N PHE A 21 -36.15 -37.56 -5.86
CA PHE A 21 -36.80 -38.54 -6.75
C PHE A 21 -36.01 -39.84 -6.96
N VAL A 22 -34.75 -39.90 -6.51
CA VAL A 22 -33.90 -41.08 -6.65
C VAL A 22 -33.32 -41.46 -5.29
N GLU A 23 -34.04 -42.28 -4.53
CA GLU A 23 -33.66 -42.79 -3.19
C GLU A 23 -32.29 -43.51 -3.15
N LYS A 24 -31.73 -43.86 -4.33
CA LYS A 24 -30.47 -44.60 -4.46
C LYS A 24 -29.21 -43.72 -4.48
N ILE A 25 -29.34 -42.40 -4.64
CA ILE A 25 -28.18 -41.49 -4.70
C ILE A 25 -27.81 -41.07 -3.27
N THR A 26 -26.81 -41.76 -2.71
CA THR A 26 -26.19 -41.38 -1.43
C THR A 26 -25.19 -40.26 -1.67
N VAL A 27 -25.51 -39.04 -1.24
CA VAL A 27 -24.54 -37.94 -1.22
C VAL A 27 -23.63 -38.15 -0.01
N ASP A 28 -22.51 -38.85 -0.23
CA ASP A 28 -21.49 -39.04 0.80
C ASP A 28 -20.63 -37.78 0.98
N ALA A 29 -20.04 -37.61 2.16
CA ALA A 29 -19.11 -36.53 2.48
C ALA A 29 -17.96 -36.45 1.48
N ILE A 30 -17.49 -37.61 0.98
CA ILE A 30 -16.46 -37.68 -0.06
C ILE A 30 -16.93 -37.00 -1.35
N THR A 31 -18.19 -37.17 -1.73
CA THR A 31 -18.78 -36.55 -2.93
C THR A 31 -18.84 -35.03 -2.79
N ILE A 32 -19.20 -34.53 -1.60
CA ILE A 32 -19.24 -33.09 -1.31
C ILE A 32 -17.82 -32.49 -1.37
N VAL A 33 -16.83 -33.15 -0.75
CA VAL A 33 -15.44 -32.69 -0.76
C VAL A 33 -14.88 -32.67 -2.19
N LEU A 34 -15.13 -33.70 -2.99
CA LEU A 34 -14.70 -33.74 -4.39
C LEU A 34 -15.36 -32.65 -5.22
N LEU A 35 -16.62 -32.32 -4.96
CA LEU A 35 -17.33 -31.24 -5.65
C LEU A 35 -16.78 -29.86 -5.28
N VAL A 36 -16.43 -29.63 -4.01
CA VAL A 36 -15.72 -28.43 -3.56
C VAL A 36 -14.35 -28.32 -4.25
N LEU A 37 -13.55 -29.39 -4.23
CA LEU A 37 -12.24 -29.40 -4.89
C LEU A 37 -12.34 -29.20 -6.41
N ALA A 38 -13.34 -29.79 -7.07
CA ALA A 38 -13.60 -29.62 -8.50
C ALA A 38 -14.01 -28.19 -8.86
N SER A 39 -14.62 -27.45 -7.93
CA SER A 39 -14.96 -26.04 -8.12
C SER A 39 -13.78 -25.08 -7.92
N LEU A 40 -12.72 -25.48 -7.21
CA LEU A 40 -11.56 -24.62 -6.92
C LEU A 40 -10.88 -24.00 -8.16
N PRO A 41 -10.61 -24.74 -9.26
CA PRO A 41 -10.00 -24.17 -10.47
C PRO A 41 -10.79 -22.99 -11.05
N TRP A 42 -12.11 -22.97 -10.82
CA TRP A 42 -13.00 -21.91 -11.27
C TRP A 42 -13.07 -20.76 -10.27
N LEU A 43 -12.75 -20.98 -8.99
CA LEU A 43 -12.56 -19.93 -7.98
C LEU A 43 -11.21 -19.21 -8.09
N PHE A 44 -10.17 -19.85 -8.62
CA PHE A 44 -8.82 -19.25 -8.78
C PHE A 44 -8.78 -17.90 -9.52
N PRO A 45 -9.49 -17.70 -10.65
CA PRO A 45 -9.57 -16.41 -11.32
C PRO A 45 -10.17 -15.30 -10.45
N TYR A 46 -10.98 -15.64 -9.46
CA TYR A 46 -11.65 -14.69 -8.55
C TYR A 46 -10.84 -14.43 -7.28
N LEU A 47 -10.00 -15.36 -6.84
CA LEU A 47 -9.00 -15.09 -5.80
C LEU A 47 -8.03 -13.97 -6.24
N LYS A 48 -7.78 -13.81 -7.54
CA LYS A 48 -6.99 -12.69 -8.08
C LYS A 48 -7.69 -11.32 -7.98
N SER A 49 -9.02 -11.27 -7.90
CA SER A 49 -9.78 -10.01 -7.74
C SER A 49 -10.04 -9.64 -6.28
N LEU A 50 -9.81 -10.57 -5.35
CA LEU A 50 -9.57 -10.24 -3.95
C LEU A 50 -8.15 -9.66 -3.90
N GLU A 51 -8.03 -8.37 -4.23
CA GLU A 51 -6.84 -7.59 -3.86
C GLU A 51 -6.67 -7.75 -2.35
N LEU A 52 -5.81 -8.68 -1.95
CA LEU A 52 -5.55 -8.98 -0.55
C LEU A 52 -5.23 -7.67 0.18
N PRO A 53 -5.81 -7.42 1.37
CA PRO A 53 -5.38 -6.31 2.19
C PRO A 53 -3.86 -6.43 2.41
N GLY A 54 -3.08 -5.52 1.82
CA GLY A 54 -1.61 -5.59 1.78
C GLY A 54 -0.96 -5.56 0.39
N GLY A 55 -1.72 -5.44 -0.70
CA GLY A 55 -1.13 -5.19 -2.03
C GLY A 55 -0.55 -3.77 -2.17
N ILE A 56 0.53 -3.61 -2.95
CA ILE A 56 1.24 -2.33 -3.17
C ILE A 56 0.28 -1.18 -3.56
N LYS A 57 -0.76 -1.46 -4.37
CA LYS A 57 -1.76 -0.47 -4.76
C LYS A 57 -2.58 0.08 -3.58
N VAL A 58 -2.93 -0.77 -2.62
CA VAL A 58 -3.66 -0.36 -1.41
C VAL A 58 -2.74 0.47 -0.54
N GLU A 59 -1.48 0.05 -0.38
CA GLU A 59 -0.47 0.81 0.37
C GLU A 59 -0.21 2.19 -0.22
N LEU A 60 -0.15 2.32 -1.56
CA LEU A 60 0.04 3.60 -2.25
C LEU A 60 -1.16 4.54 -2.08
N LYS A 61 -2.39 4.03 -2.13
CA LYS A 61 -3.60 4.83 -1.86
C LYS A 61 -3.63 5.36 -0.43
N ASP A 62 -3.25 4.53 0.54
CA ASP A 62 -3.20 4.95 1.93
C ASP A 62 -2.04 5.92 2.19
N ALA A 63 -0.90 5.71 1.54
CA ALA A 63 0.23 6.64 1.56
C ALA A 63 -0.15 8.00 0.99
N LEU A 64 -0.85 8.03 -0.15
CA LEU A 64 -1.34 9.27 -0.77
C LEU A 64 -2.24 10.05 0.19
N LYS A 65 -3.22 9.39 0.80
CA LYS A 65 -4.10 10.04 1.80
C LYS A 65 -3.33 10.66 2.95
N LYS A 66 -2.30 9.98 3.46
CA LYS A 66 -1.45 10.52 4.54
C LYS A 66 -0.65 11.73 4.07
N VAL A 67 -0.14 11.70 2.84
CA VAL A 67 0.55 12.83 2.22
C VAL A 67 -0.38 14.03 2.04
N GLU A 68 -1.61 13.82 1.57
CA GLU A 68 -2.61 14.88 1.43
C GLU A 68 -3.03 15.51 2.76
N ASN A 69 -3.09 14.71 3.83
CA ASN A 69 -3.33 15.22 5.18
C ASN A 69 -2.16 16.02 5.72
N ALA A 70 -0.92 15.69 5.33
CA ALA A 70 0.27 16.39 5.77
C ALA A 70 0.46 17.71 5.04
N VAL A 71 0.19 17.75 3.73
CA VAL A 71 0.45 18.90 2.86
C VAL A 71 -0.64 19.02 1.80
N PRO A 72 -1.24 20.21 1.61
CA PRO A 72 -2.21 20.44 0.54
C PRO A 72 -1.57 20.31 -0.85
N GLU A 73 -2.40 20.21 -1.89
CA GLU A 73 -1.91 20.32 -3.27
C GLU A 73 -1.16 21.64 -3.48
N ASP A 74 0.08 21.52 -3.91
CA ASP A 74 0.88 22.64 -4.40
C ASP A 74 0.93 22.56 -5.93
N LYS A 75 0.21 23.46 -6.59
CA LYS A 75 0.17 23.57 -8.06
C LYS A 75 1.25 24.51 -8.61
N THR A 76 2.05 25.09 -7.72
CA THR A 76 2.89 26.25 -8.03
C THR A 76 4.33 25.87 -8.35
N THR A 77 4.76 24.66 -7.99
CA THR A 77 6.11 24.15 -8.23
C THR A 77 6.12 23.10 -9.34
N ALA A 78 7.11 23.16 -10.23
CA ALA A 78 7.29 22.13 -11.24
C ALA A 78 7.66 20.80 -10.55
N PRO A 79 7.02 19.67 -10.89
CA PRO A 79 7.27 18.41 -10.21
C PRO A 79 8.74 17.98 -10.37
N LYS A 80 9.48 17.96 -9.27
CA LYS A 80 10.92 17.64 -9.23
C LYS A 80 11.29 16.31 -9.87
N TYR A 81 10.39 15.33 -9.81
CA TYR A 81 10.59 13.98 -10.33
C TYR A 81 9.84 13.73 -11.66
N ALA A 82 9.43 14.78 -12.38
CA ALA A 82 8.74 14.64 -13.66
C ALA A 82 9.57 13.83 -14.67
N GLY A 83 8.97 12.78 -15.24
CA GLY A 83 9.62 11.91 -16.22
C GLY A 83 10.70 10.98 -15.63
N VAL A 84 10.91 10.99 -14.32
CA VAL A 84 11.77 10.02 -13.63
C VAL A 84 10.96 8.78 -13.31
N ASN A 85 11.58 7.60 -13.41
CA ASN A 85 10.94 6.36 -12.94
C ASN A 85 10.54 6.49 -11.46
N SER A 86 9.27 6.25 -11.16
CA SER A 86 8.71 6.44 -9.82
C SER A 86 9.46 5.66 -8.73
N SER A 87 9.89 4.42 -9.02
CA SER A 87 10.67 3.63 -8.04
C SER A 87 12.00 4.31 -7.70
N LEU A 88 12.72 4.81 -8.70
CA LEU A 88 13.96 5.56 -8.49
C LEU A 88 13.71 6.89 -7.77
N ALA A 89 12.62 7.58 -8.10
CA ALA A 89 12.22 8.82 -7.45
C ALA A 89 11.92 8.62 -5.96
N PHE A 90 11.24 7.53 -5.56
CA PHE A 90 11.02 7.20 -4.15
C PHE A 90 12.31 6.89 -3.39
N VAL A 91 13.27 6.21 -4.03
CA VAL A 91 14.61 6.00 -3.44
C VAL A 91 15.32 7.34 -3.22
N ALA A 92 15.30 8.22 -4.23
CA ALA A 92 15.90 9.55 -4.13
C ALA A 92 15.24 10.38 -3.02
N LEU A 93 13.91 10.40 -2.98
CA LEU A 93 13.14 11.14 -1.98
C LEU A 93 13.43 10.65 -0.55
N ARG A 94 13.52 9.32 -0.34
CA ARG A 94 13.94 8.75 0.95
C ARG A 94 15.32 9.27 1.36
N VAL A 95 16.28 9.31 0.43
CA VAL A 95 17.63 9.82 0.69
C VAL A 95 17.62 11.31 1.01
N GLU A 96 16.77 12.10 0.35
CA GLU A 96 16.61 13.52 0.65
C GLU A 96 16.05 13.77 2.05
N ILE A 97 15.01 13.02 2.46
CA ILE A 97 14.48 13.08 3.83
C ILE A 97 15.60 12.80 4.84
N GLU A 98 16.40 11.75 4.60
CA GLU A 98 17.51 11.40 5.48
C GLU A 98 18.58 12.51 5.54
N LYS A 99 18.96 13.07 4.40
CA LYS A 99 19.92 14.18 4.32
C LYS A 99 19.41 15.42 5.05
N THR A 100 18.13 15.76 4.90
CA THR A 100 17.51 16.90 5.57
C THR A 100 17.52 16.71 7.08
N ILE A 101 17.13 15.54 7.59
CA ILE A 101 17.17 15.28 9.04
C ILE A 101 18.61 15.35 9.57
N ARG A 102 19.58 14.72 8.89
CA ARG A 102 20.99 14.71 9.31
C ARG A 102 21.63 16.10 9.29
N LYS A 103 21.13 17.03 8.46
CA LYS A 103 21.60 18.42 8.39
C LYS A 103 21.31 19.18 9.69
N TYR A 104 20.17 18.93 10.33
CA TYR A 104 19.73 19.65 11.53
C TYR A 104 19.93 18.86 12.82
N GLN A 105 19.83 17.54 12.76
CA GLN A 105 20.08 16.64 13.89
C GLN A 105 21.38 15.89 13.67
N SER A 106 22.47 16.61 13.95
CA SER A 106 23.83 16.10 13.90
C SER A 106 24.12 15.22 15.12
N ASP A 107 23.36 14.14 15.32
CA ASP A 107 23.68 13.17 16.37
C ASP A 107 24.99 12.48 16.00
N LEU A 108 26.09 13.06 16.49
CA LEU A 108 27.42 12.47 16.54
C LEU A 108 27.35 11.23 17.44
N GLY A 109 27.01 10.10 16.84
CA GLY A 109 27.79 8.88 17.05
C GLY A 109 27.39 7.90 18.14
N HIS A 110 26.31 8.03 18.93
CA HIS A 110 26.10 7.07 20.03
C HIS A 110 24.87 6.14 19.96
N LYS A 111 23.85 6.42 19.13
CA LYS A 111 22.83 5.42 18.73
C LYS A 111 22.33 5.67 17.31
N SER A 112 22.69 4.78 16.37
CA SER A 112 22.20 4.85 14.99
C SER A 112 20.76 4.36 14.91
N HIS A 113 19.79 5.24 15.21
CA HIS A 113 18.38 4.96 14.97
C HIS A 113 18.07 4.94 13.47
N SER A 114 17.19 4.04 13.04
CA SER A 114 16.69 4.01 11.66
C SER A 114 15.94 5.30 11.35
N LEU A 115 15.83 5.64 10.06
CA LEU A 115 15.11 6.83 9.61
C LEU A 115 13.67 6.88 10.14
N SER A 116 12.98 5.72 10.16
CA SER A 116 11.63 5.60 10.70
C SER A 116 11.58 5.92 12.20
N ILE A 117 12.54 5.43 12.99
CA ILE A 117 12.60 5.73 14.42
C ILE A 117 12.87 7.21 14.64
N ARG A 118 13.76 7.83 13.85
CA ARG A 118 14.02 9.28 13.93
C ARG A 118 12.75 10.10 13.66
N LEU A 119 11.99 9.77 12.61
CA LEU A 119 10.73 10.44 12.31
C LEU A 119 9.70 10.29 13.44
N GLN A 120 9.67 9.15 14.13
CA GLN A 120 8.81 8.94 15.29
C GLN A 120 9.26 9.78 16.49
N ILE A 121 10.56 9.81 16.79
CA ILE A 121 11.12 10.64 17.86
C ILE A 121 10.80 12.12 17.59
N LEU A 122 11.07 12.61 16.38
CA LEU A 122 10.75 13.98 15.96
C LEU A 122 9.27 14.34 16.17
N ALA A 123 8.36 13.39 15.92
CA ALA A 123 6.94 13.61 16.12
C ALA A 123 6.55 13.60 17.61
N ASN A 124 7.13 12.68 18.39
CA ASN A 124 6.89 12.57 19.83
C ASN A 124 7.40 13.80 20.58
N ASP A 125 8.52 14.36 20.13
CA ASP A 125 9.12 15.58 20.67
C ASP A 125 8.44 16.86 20.13
N ASN A 126 7.38 16.72 19.32
CA ASN A 126 6.63 17.81 18.67
C ASN A 126 7.46 18.70 17.74
N VAL A 127 8.63 18.24 17.28
CA VAL A 127 9.47 18.94 16.30
C VAL A 127 8.78 18.97 14.93
N ILE A 128 8.23 17.82 14.52
CA ILE A 128 7.38 17.71 13.33
C ILE A 128 5.96 17.33 13.74
N SER A 129 4.97 17.74 12.94
CA SER A 129 3.59 17.35 13.21
C SER A 129 3.37 15.85 12.98
N LYS A 130 2.45 15.25 13.74
CA LYS A 130 2.09 13.84 13.58
C LYS A 130 1.66 13.47 12.14
N PRO A 131 0.80 14.26 11.45
CA PRO A 131 0.47 13.99 10.04
C PRO A 131 1.69 14.00 9.11
N LEU A 132 2.63 14.91 9.34
CA LEU A 132 3.86 14.98 8.55
C LEU A 132 4.75 13.75 8.78
N SER A 133 4.91 13.31 10.02
CA SER A 133 5.66 12.09 10.34
C SER A 133 5.03 10.85 9.71
N GLU A 134 3.70 10.70 9.79
CA GLU A 134 2.98 9.58 9.17
C GLU A 134 3.15 9.54 7.65
N ALA A 135 3.10 10.69 6.98
CA ALA A 135 3.35 10.80 5.54
C ALA A 135 4.79 10.42 5.18
N LEU A 136 5.77 10.96 5.90
CA LEU A 136 7.19 10.68 5.66
C LEU A 136 7.52 9.20 5.93
N LEU A 137 6.90 8.57 6.93
CA LEU A 137 7.09 7.15 7.22
C LEU A 137 6.64 6.26 6.06
N GLU A 138 5.50 6.56 5.41
CA GLU A 138 5.07 5.82 4.23
C GLU A 138 6.02 6.00 3.06
N ILE A 139 6.48 7.24 2.82
CA ILE A 139 7.47 7.51 1.77
C ILE A 139 8.77 6.75 2.02
N VAL A 140 9.22 6.69 3.28
CA VAL A 140 10.41 5.91 3.66
C VAL A 140 10.19 4.41 3.44
N LYS A 141 9.01 3.88 3.76
CA LYS A 141 8.64 2.48 3.50
C LYS A 141 8.67 2.18 2.00
N LEU A 142 8.02 3.01 1.19
CA LEU A 142 7.98 2.89 -0.27
C LEU A 142 9.39 3.01 -0.89
N GLY A 143 10.18 4.01 -0.47
CA GLY A 143 11.56 4.16 -0.91
C GLY A 143 12.46 3.00 -0.53
N ASN A 144 12.24 2.37 0.63
CA ASN A 144 12.96 1.17 1.02
C ASN A 144 12.56 -0.05 0.18
N ALA A 145 11.26 -0.23 -0.09
CA ALA A 145 10.77 -1.28 -0.98
C ALA A 145 11.33 -1.13 -2.39
N ALA A 146 11.34 0.08 -2.94
CA ALA A 146 11.92 0.38 -4.25
C ALA A 146 13.43 0.11 -4.29
N ALA A 147 14.18 0.44 -3.23
CA ALA A 147 15.61 0.12 -3.14
C ALA A 147 15.89 -1.38 -3.14
N HIS A 148 14.94 -2.20 -2.65
CA HIS A 148 15.00 -3.66 -2.72
C HIS A 148 14.46 -4.25 -4.03
N GLY A 149 14.19 -3.41 -5.02
CA GLY A 149 13.78 -3.84 -6.36
C GLY A 149 12.27 -4.01 -6.56
N GLN A 150 11.44 -3.56 -5.61
CA GLN A 150 9.99 -3.51 -5.85
C GLN A 150 9.63 -2.39 -6.82
N THR A 151 8.78 -2.71 -7.79
CA THR A 151 8.27 -1.74 -8.76
C THR A 151 7.12 -0.93 -8.17
N ILE A 152 7.32 0.36 -8.08
CA ILE A 152 6.31 1.36 -7.74
C ILE A 152 5.99 2.12 -9.02
N ASP A 153 4.81 1.86 -9.57
CA ASP A 153 4.32 2.49 -10.80
C ASP A 153 2.78 2.59 -10.71
N SER A 154 2.30 3.75 -10.30
CA SER A 154 0.86 4.05 -10.17
C SER A 154 0.61 5.56 -10.21
N GLU A 155 -0.63 5.94 -10.51
CA GLU A 155 -1.06 7.34 -10.47
C GLU A 155 -0.88 7.95 -9.06
N GLU A 156 -1.19 7.18 -8.02
CA GLU A 156 -1.00 7.62 -6.62
C GLU A 156 0.48 7.88 -6.31
N ALA A 157 1.39 7.07 -6.86
CA ALA A 157 2.83 7.25 -6.74
C ALA A 157 3.27 8.59 -7.34
N GLU A 158 2.77 8.93 -8.53
CA GLU A 158 3.06 10.23 -9.17
C GLU A 158 2.51 11.40 -8.36
N LEU A 159 1.28 11.31 -7.85
CA LEU A 159 0.66 12.34 -7.02
C LEU A 159 1.42 12.59 -5.70
N ILE A 160 1.96 11.53 -5.09
CA ILE A 160 2.86 11.66 -3.92
C ILE A 160 4.14 12.40 -4.32
N LEU A 161 4.76 12.02 -5.44
CA LEU A 161 5.99 12.66 -5.92
C LEU A 161 5.78 14.12 -6.32
N MET A 162 4.61 14.51 -6.81
CA MET A 162 4.27 15.91 -7.07
C MET A 162 4.27 16.76 -5.79
N ARG A 163 3.95 16.16 -4.63
CA ARG A 163 3.92 16.83 -3.31
C ARG A 163 5.26 16.75 -2.56
N SER A 164 6.29 16.16 -3.17
CA SER A 164 7.57 15.86 -2.52
C SER A 164 8.32 17.11 -2.04
N ASP A 165 8.37 18.18 -2.84
CA ASP A 165 9.04 19.42 -2.47
C ASP A 165 8.34 20.10 -1.29
N SER A 166 7.01 20.18 -1.32
CA SER A 166 6.23 20.79 -0.24
C SER A 166 6.37 19.99 1.08
N LEU A 167 6.47 18.66 1.00
CA LEU A 167 6.81 17.80 2.15
C LEU A 167 8.22 18.08 2.70
N LEU A 168 9.22 18.15 1.82
CA LEU A 168 10.62 18.39 2.20
C LEU A 168 10.80 19.79 2.79
N ASN A 169 10.17 20.81 2.19
CA ASN A 169 10.18 22.18 2.71
C ASN A 169 9.55 22.23 4.10
N LYS A 170 8.38 21.60 4.29
CA LYS A 170 7.72 21.56 5.60
C LYS A 170 8.57 20.84 6.65
N LEU A 171 9.22 19.73 6.28
CA LEU A 171 10.16 19.02 7.15
C LEU A 171 11.36 19.91 7.52
N GLU A 172 11.99 20.54 6.52
CA GLU A 172 13.14 21.41 6.73
C GLU A 172 12.78 22.62 7.60
N ASP A 173 11.62 23.25 7.38
CA ASP A 173 11.16 24.38 8.18
C ASP A 173 10.84 23.98 9.62
N SER A 174 10.23 22.81 9.84
CA SER A 174 10.06 22.26 11.19
C SER A 174 11.40 22.04 11.89
N LEU A 175 12.39 21.50 11.20
CA LEU A 175 13.72 21.22 11.76
C LEU A 175 14.57 22.47 12.00
N LYS A 176 14.42 23.52 11.19
CA LYS A 176 15.09 24.82 11.41
C LYS A 176 14.61 25.51 12.67
N ASN A 177 13.37 25.26 13.08
CA ASN A 177 12.71 25.90 14.22
C ASN A 177 12.72 25.03 15.50
N ALA A 178 13.42 23.89 15.47
CA ALA A 178 13.53 22.92 16.56
C ALA A 178 14.78 23.18 17.42
#